data_AF-A0A377I0F0-F1
#
_entry.id   AF-A0A377I0F0-F1
#
_cell.length_a   1.000
_cell.length_b   1.000
_cell.length_c   1.000
_cell.angle_alpha   90.00
_cell.angle_beta   90.00
_cell.angle_gamma   90.00
#
_symmetry.space_group_name_H-M   'P 1'
#
loop_
_entity.id
_entity.type
_entity.pdbx_description
1 polymer ?
#
loop_
_entity_poly.entity_id
_entity_poly.type
_entity_poly.pdbx_seq_one_letter_code
_entity_poly.pdbx_strand_id
1 'polypeptide(L)'
;MSKKLLKSGVLVSGLTLVSRVLGLIRDMIVASVLGAGAMSDVFLFANRIPNFLRRLFAEGAFSKAFVPVLAEYNSDNDLNKTREFVAKVSGSLGLVVSAVTLLAMIGSPVVAALFGTGWFMDWLNGGADAEKFTQASLLLKITFPYLWFITFVALSGAVLNTIGKFGVMAFSPVLLNVAIIAMAIFGADYFERPDIALAWGIFLGGLLQFLFQIPFMKKAGLLVKPQWAWNDEGVKKVRTLMLPALFGVSVTQINLLLNQVIASFLVTGSITWLYYSDRLIEFPLGIFGIAISTVVLPTLSKIAKQKALNETARQAQFQTTMDWGSEWYYCLVFLQ
;
A
#
# COMPACT_ATOMS: atom_id res chain seq x y z
N MET A 1 17.64 23.52 -8.10
CA MET A 1 16.43 22.76 -7.69
C MET A 1 15.46 23.76 -7.07
N SER A 2 14.21 23.87 -7.55
CA SER A 2 13.27 24.89 -7.03
C SER A 2 13.03 24.72 -5.53
N LYS A 3 13.08 25.81 -4.74
CA LYS A 3 12.80 25.81 -3.28
C LYS A 3 11.48 25.08 -2.95
N LYS A 4 10.50 25.11 -3.86
CA LYS A 4 9.19 24.44 -3.73
C LYS A 4 9.29 22.91 -3.81
N LEU A 5 10.19 22.37 -4.64
CA LEU A 5 10.43 20.92 -4.76
C LEU A 5 11.17 20.39 -3.53
N LEU A 6 12.19 21.11 -3.04
CA LEU A 6 12.91 20.75 -1.82
C LEU A 6 11.98 20.74 -0.59
N LYS A 7 11.15 21.78 -0.42
CA LYS A 7 10.17 21.84 0.67
C LYS A 7 9.15 20.70 0.61
N SER A 8 8.67 20.37 -0.59
CA SER A 8 7.71 19.27 -0.78
C SER A 8 8.35 17.91 -0.53
N GLY A 9 9.60 17.71 -0.97
CA GLY A 9 10.38 16.50 -0.70
C GLY A 9 10.61 16.29 0.79
N VAL A 10 11.08 17.31 1.51
CA VAL A 10 11.28 17.25 2.97
C VAL A 10 9.98 16.93 3.70
N LEU A 11 8.86 17.57 3.30
CA LEU A 11 7.54 17.28 3.88
C LEU A 11 7.12 15.82 3.66
N VAL A 12 7.22 15.32 2.42
CA VAL A 12 6.84 13.93 2.09
C VAL A 12 7.72 12.93 2.83
N SER A 13 9.04 13.16 2.88
CA SER A 13 9.97 12.31 3.62
C SER A 13 9.67 12.31 5.13
N GLY A 14 9.42 13.48 5.72
CA GLY A 14 9.05 13.60 7.13
C GLY A 14 7.74 12.87 7.46
N LEU A 15 6.69 13.06 6.65
CA LEU A 15 5.42 12.36 6.82
C LEU A 15 5.55 10.84 6.64
N THR A 16 6.40 10.41 5.69
CA THR A 16 6.70 8.99 5.48
C THR A 16 7.40 8.39 6.69
N LEU A 17 8.36 9.11 7.28
CA LEU A 17 9.05 8.68 8.51
C LEU A 17 8.08 8.56 9.68
N VAL A 18 7.21 9.55 9.89
CA VAL A 18 6.16 9.50 10.91
C VAL A 18 5.27 8.27 10.71
N SER A 19 4.85 8.00 9.47
CA SER A 19 4.05 6.81 9.17
C SER A 19 4.79 5.50 9.46
N ARG A 20 6.10 5.44 9.21
CA ARG A 20 6.90 4.24 9.48
C ARG A 20 7.04 4.00 10.98
N VAL A 21 7.36 5.04 11.74
CA VAL A 21 7.44 4.97 13.21
C VAL A 21 6.09 4.55 13.81
N LEU A 22 4.99 5.18 13.38
CA LEU A 22 3.65 4.77 13.82
C LEU A 22 3.29 3.35 13.40
N GLY A 23 3.75 2.88 12.25
CA GLY A 23 3.56 1.50 11.80
C GLY A 23 4.24 0.50 12.73
N LEU A 24 5.43 0.82 13.25
CA LEU A 24 6.13 -0.02 14.23
C LEU A 24 5.42 -0.01 15.57
N ILE A 25 5.01 1.17 16.05
CA ILE A 25 4.23 1.31 17.28
C ILE A 25 2.94 0.48 17.18
N ARG A 26 2.23 0.57 16.05
CA ARG A 26 1.06 -0.27 15.76
C ARG A 26 1.41 -1.75 15.86
N ASP A 27 2.48 -2.19 15.21
CA ASP A 27 2.85 -3.60 15.21
C ASP A 27 3.23 -4.11 16.62
N MET A 28 3.90 -3.27 17.44
CA MET A 28 4.19 -3.58 18.84
C MET A 28 2.91 -3.70 19.69
N ILE A 29 1.96 -2.79 19.52
CA ILE A 29 0.69 -2.82 20.27
C ILE A 29 -0.16 -4.01 19.83
N VAL A 30 -0.23 -4.30 18.53
CA VAL A 30 -0.93 -5.49 18.02
C VAL A 30 -0.29 -6.76 18.57
N ALA A 31 1.05 -6.83 18.63
CA ALA A 31 1.77 -7.95 19.23
C ALA A 31 1.44 -8.11 20.72
N SER A 32 1.36 -7.02 21.48
CA SER A 32 1.02 -7.08 22.90
C SER A 32 -0.43 -7.49 23.16
N VAL A 33 -1.35 -7.15 22.26
CA VAL A 33 -2.79 -7.47 22.40
C VAL A 33 -3.09 -8.89 21.92
N LEU A 34 -2.55 -9.32 20.77
CA LEU A 34 -2.85 -10.62 20.18
C LEU A 34 -1.87 -11.74 20.59
N GLY A 35 -0.68 -11.37 21.07
CA GLY A 35 0.41 -12.31 21.30
C GLY A 35 0.95 -12.93 20.00
N ALA A 36 1.56 -14.10 20.13
CA ALA A 36 2.07 -14.90 19.01
C ALA A 36 1.38 -16.28 18.98
N GLY A 37 0.12 -16.30 18.54
CA GLY A 37 -0.74 -17.49 18.54
C GLY A 37 -1.75 -17.50 17.39
N ALA A 38 -2.80 -18.30 17.53
CA ALA A 38 -3.78 -18.49 16.45
C ALA A 38 -4.48 -17.18 16.04
N MET A 39 -4.82 -16.31 17.01
CA MET A 39 -5.44 -15.01 16.71
C MET A 39 -4.52 -14.09 15.90
N SER A 40 -3.24 -14.00 16.26
CA SER A 40 -2.28 -13.16 15.53
C SER A 40 -2.03 -13.69 14.12
N ASP A 41 -1.90 -15.01 13.95
CA ASP A 41 -1.74 -15.63 12.63
C ASP A 41 -2.91 -15.30 11.71
N VAL A 42 -4.15 -15.46 12.21
CA VAL A 42 -5.37 -15.22 11.44
C VAL A 42 -5.56 -13.74 11.13
N PHE A 43 -5.28 -12.85 12.09
CA PHE A 43 -5.31 -11.40 11.85
C PHE A 43 -4.28 -10.95 10.81
N LEU A 44 -3.03 -11.40 10.95
CA LEU A 44 -1.95 -11.03 10.02
C LEU A 44 -2.22 -11.58 8.62
N PHE A 45 -2.75 -12.80 8.52
CA PHE A 45 -3.27 -13.37 7.27
C PHE A 45 -4.34 -12.46 6.65
N ALA A 46 -5.37 -12.10 7.40
CA ALA A 46 -6.48 -11.28 6.93
C ALA A 46 -6.06 -9.85 6.56
N ASN A 47 -5.02 -9.32 7.19
CA ASN A 47 -4.43 -8.02 6.87
C ASN A 47 -3.55 -8.07 5.61
N ARG A 48 -2.91 -9.22 5.31
CA ARG A 48 -1.99 -9.35 4.17
C ARG A 48 -2.70 -9.28 2.83
N ILE A 49 -3.89 -9.88 2.72
CA ILE A 49 -4.66 -9.93 1.47
C ILE A 49 -5.11 -8.54 0.98
N PRO A 50 -5.77 -7.69 1.79
CA PRO A 50 -6.11 -6.32 1.38
C PRO A 50 -4.86 -5.48 1.09
N ASN A 51 -3.76 -5.68 1.82
CA ASN A 51 -2.50 -4.99 1.55
C ASN A 51 -1.85 -5.41 0.23
N PHE A 52 -1.93 -6.69 -0.14
CA PHE A 52 -1.54 -7.20 -1.46
C PHE A 52 -2.33 -6.47 -2.55
N LEU A 53 -3.66 -6.42 -2.42
CA LEU A 53 -4.51 -5.76 -3.40
C LEU A 53 -4.26 -4.25 -3.48
N ARG A 54 -3.99 -3.58 -2.34
CA ARG A 54 -3.54 -2.18 -2.32
C ARG A 54 -2.26 -1.99 -3.13
N ARG A 55 -1.24 -2.82 -2.90
CA ARG A 55 0.03 -2.72 -3.63
C ARG A 55 -0.16 -2.96 -5.12
N LEU A 56 -1.01 -3.92 -5.47
CA LEU A 56 -1.31 -4.31 -6.85
C LEU A 56 -2.07 -3.21 -7.61
N PHE A 57 -3.22 -2.80 -7.07
CA PHE A 57 -4.12 -1.85 -7.73
C PHE A 57 -3.71 -0.41 -7.48
N ALA A 58 -3.55 0.02 -6.24
CA ALA A 58 -3.46 1.43 -5.87
C ALA A 58 -2.05 2.02 -6.08
N GLU A 59 -1.02 1.37 -5.55
CA GLU A 59 0.36 1.86 -5.61
C GLU A 59 1.07 1.49 -6.92
N GLY A 60 0.81 0.27 -7.43
CA GLY A 60 1.49 -0.27 -8.59
C GLY A 60 0.84 0.11 -9.91
N ALA A 61 -0.17 -0.65 -10.33
CA ALA A 61 -0.65 -0.62 -11.70
C ALA A 61 -1.48 0.63 -12.03
N PHE A 62 -2.37 1.05 -11.12
CA PHE A 62 -3.22 2.21 -11.37
C PHE A 62 -2.40 3.48 -11.50
N SER A 63 -1.49 3.76 -10.55
CA SER A 63 -0.68 4.98 -10.58
C SER A 63 0.18 5.08 -11.85
N LYS A 64 0.75 3.97 -12.32
CA LYS A 64 1.53 3.92 -13.57
C LYS A 64 0.69 4.16 -14.83
N ALA A 65 -0.56 3.70 -14.84
CA ALA A 65 -1.46 3.85 -15.98
C ALA A 65 -2.20 5.20 -15.99
N PHE A 66 -2.63 5.66 -14.82
CA PHE A 66 -3.50 6.82 -14.66
C PHE A 66 -2.74 8.14 -14.68
N VAL A 67 -1.61 8.26 -14.00
CA VAL A 67 -0.88 9.54 -13.88
C VAL A 67 -0.45 10.09 -15.24
N PRO A 68 0.10 9.29 -16.19
CA PRO A 68 0.46 9.81 -17.51
C PRO A 68 -0.76 10.32 -18.30
N VAL A 69 -1.87 9.57 -18.29
CA VAL A 69 -3.10 9.97 -18.99
C VAL A 69 -3.71 11.22 -18.34
N LEU A 70 -3.73 11.29 -17.01
CA LEU A 70 -4.17 12.50 -16.30
C LEU A 70 -3.32 13.72 -16.65
N ALA A 71 -2.01 13.55 -16.82
CA ALA A 71 -1.11 14.64 -17.21
C ALA A 71 -1.42 15.18 -18.60
N GLU A 72 -1.81 14.33 -19.56
CA GLU A 72 -2.28 14.75 -20.89
C GLU A 72 -3.58 15.56 -20.80
N TYR A 73 -4.55 15.13 -19.99
CA TYR A 73 -5.80 15.88 -19.82
C TYR A 73 -5.62 17.20 -19.06
N ASN A 74 -4.57 17.31 -18.26
CA ASN A 74 -4.23 18.51 -17.50
C ASN A 74 -3.29 19.47 -18.28
N SER A 75 -2.71 19.07 -19.42
CA SER A 75 -1.71 19.88 -20.15
C SER A 75 -2.30 21.16 -20.74
N ASP A 76 -3.57 21.13 -21.11
CA ASP A 76 -4.29 22.28 -21.68
C ASP A 76 -4.67 23.33 -20.62
N ASN A 77 -4.39 23.09 -19.33
CA ASN A 77 -4.89 23.85 -18.18
C ASN A 77 -6.43 23.99 -18.14
N ASP A 78 -7.15 23.15 -18.87
CA ASP A 78 -8.61 23.08 -18.83
C ASP A 78 -9.07 22.20 -17.65
N LEU A 79 -9.46 22.87 -16.58
CA LEU A 79 -9.96 22.22 -15.37
C LEU A 79 -11.24 21.41 -15.62
N ASN A 80 -12.08 21.81 -16.58
CA ASN A 80 -13.34 21.11 -16.87
C ASN A 80 -13.08 19.77 -17.57
N LYS A 81 -12.18 19.74 -18.56
CA LYS A 81 -11.73 18.48 -19.18
C LYS A 81 -11.13 17.53 -18.14
N THR A 82 -10.29 18.06 -17.24
CA THR A 82 -9.71 17.27 -16.16
C THR A 82 -10.78 16.73 -15.21
N ARG A 83 -11.76 17.55 -14.82
CA ARG A 83 -12.91 17.10 -14.01
C ARG A 83 -13.70 15.99 -14.68
N GLU A 84 -14.04 16.16 -15.96
CA GLU A 84 -14.81 15.16 -16.70
C GLU A 84 -14.05 13.84 -16.81
N PHE A 85 -12.75 13.89 -17.12
CA PHE A 85 -11.91 12.70 -17.14
C PHE A 85 -11.85 12.01 -15.77
N VAL A 86 -11.64 12.75 -14.68
CA VAL A 86 -11.65 12.19 -13.32
C VAL A 86 -13.03 11.62 -12.97
N ALA A 87 -14.14 12.24 -13.41
CA ALA A 87 -15.49 11.74 -13.20
C ALA A 87 -15.69 10.38 -13.90
N LYS A 88 -15.28 10.29 -15.15
CA LYS A 88 -15.37 9.08 -15.99
C LYS A 88 -14.52 7.93 -15.47
N VAL A 89 -13.27 8.22 -15.07
CA VAL A 89 -12.37 7.23 -14.48
C VAL A 89 -12.86 6.82 -13.10
N SER A 90 -13.27 7.76 -12.24
CA SER A 90 -13.78 7.44 -10.90
C SER A 90 -15.04 6.57 -10.94
N GLY A 91 -15.97 6.82 -11.87
CA GLY A 91 -17.17 5.99 -12.02
C GLY A 91 -16.88 4.62 -12.60
N SER A 92 -16.06 4.55 -13.65
CA SER A 92 -15.71 3.27 -14.29
C SER A 92 -14.86 2.38 -13.38
N LEU A 93 -13.81 2.93 -12.76
CA LEU A 93 -13.00 2.23 -11.76
C LEU A 93 -13.81 1.90 -10.52
N GLY A 94 -14.63 2.85 -10.06
CA GLY A 94 -15.49 2.68 -8.89
C GLY A 94 -16.43 1.50 -9.01
N LEU A 95 -17.08 1.33 -10.16
CA LEU A 95 -17.98 0.19 -10.40
C LEU A 95 -17.20 -1.14 -10.42
N VAL A 96 -16.06 -1.20 -11.12
CA VAL A 96 -15.22 -2.41 -11.16
C VAL A 96 -14.74 -2.78 -9.75
N VAL A 97 -14.22 -1.82 -9.00
CA VAL A 97 -13.70 -2.06 -7.64
C VAL A 97 -14.84 -2.40 -6.68
N SER A 98 -16.01 -1.81 -6.83
CA SER A 98 -17.20 -2.17 -6.05
C SER A 98 -17.60 -3.62 -6.31
N ALA A 99 -17.65 -4.04 -7.58
CA ALA A 99 -17.94 -5.42 -7.95
C ALA A 99 -16.90 -6.40 -7.38
N VAL A 100 -15.60 -6.10 -7.54
CA VAL A 100 -14.52 -6.92 -6.99
C VAL A 100 -14.58 -7.00 -5.47
N THR A 101 -14.83 -5.88 -4.79
CA THR A 101 -14.94 -5.82 -3.33
C THR A 101 -16.13 -6.64 -2.83
N LEU A 102 -17.30 -6.50 -3.45
CA LEU A 102 -18.50 -7.27 -3.08
C LEU A 102 -18.31 -8.77 -3.33
N LEU A 103 -17.76 -9.15 -4.48
CA LEU A 103 -17.46 -10.54 -4.80
C LEU A 103 -16.44 -11.13 -3.82
N ALA A 104 -15.43 -10.36 -3.41
CA ALA A 104 -14.45 -10.80 -2.43
C ALA A 104 -15.02 -10.91 -1.01
N MET A 105 -15.95 -10.04 -0.62
CA MET A 105 -16.65 -10.13 0.66
C MET A 105 -17.57 -11.35 0.74
N ILE A 106 -18.30 -11.65 -0.34
CA ILE A 106 -19.17 -12.84 -0.42
C ILE A 106 -18.31 -14.10 -0.53
N GLY A 107 -17.27 -14.04 -1.35
CA GLY A 107 -16.28 -15.10 -1.57
C GLY A 107 -15.18 -15.15 -0.51
N SER A 108 -15.32 -14.50 0.65
CA SER A 108 -14.29 -14.51 1.69
C SER A 108 -13.90 -15.92 2.16
N PRO A 109 -14.81 -16.92 2.21
CA PRO A 109 -14.41 -18.30 2.52
C PRO A 109 -13.54 -18.91 1.42
N VAL A 110 -13.81 -18.59 0.15
CA VAL A 110 -13.03 -19.09 -1.00
C VAL A 110 -11.64 -18.49 -0.98
N VAL A 111 -11.53 -17.19 -0.67
CA VAL A 111 -10.23 -16.52 -0.52
C VAL A 111 -9.46 -17.11 0.67
N ALA A 112 -10.12 -17.31 1.81
CA ALA A 112 -9.53 -17.96 2.97
C ALA A 112 -9.04 -19.38 2.62
N ALA A 113 -9.81 -20.13 1.83
CA ALA A 113 -9.44 -21.48 1.41
C ALA A 113 -8.24 -21.48 0.46
N LEU A 114 -8.19 -20.52 -0.47
CA LEU A 114 -7.13 -20.43 -1.47
C LEU A 114 -5.77 -20.05 -0.85
N PHE A 115 -5.76 -19.15 0.12
CA PHE A 115 -4.51 -18.64 0.72
C PHE A 115 -4.19 -19.24 2.08
N GLY A 116 -5.16 -19.84 2.75
CA GLY A 116 -5.04 -20.59 4.00
C GLY A 116 -5.38 -22.06 3.78
N THR A 117 -4.85 -22.66 2.71
CA THR A 117 -5.17 -24.04 2.30
C THR A 117 -4.95 -25.06 3.42
N GLY A 118 -3.92 -24.88 4.26
CA GLY A 118 -3.68 -25.76 5.40
C GLY A 118 -4.87 -25.76 6.38
N TRP A 119 -5.34 -24.57 6.76
CA TRP A 119 -6.50 -24.42 7.64
C TRP A 119 -7.80 -24.89 7.02
N PHE A 120 -7.95 -24.74 5.70
CA PHE A 120 -9.11 -25.25 4.97
C PHE A 120 -9.15 -26.78 4.92
N MET A 121 -8.01 -27.43 4.70
CA MET A 121 -7.92 -28.90 4.75
C MET A 121 -8.24 -29.42 6.15
N ASP A 122 -7.75 -28.74 7.20
CA ASP A 122 -8.11 -29.06 8.58
C ASP A 122 -9.61 -28.86 8.83
N TRP A 123 -10.20 -27.78 8.34
CA TRP A 123 -11.64 -27.55 8.42
C TRP A 123 -12.47 -28.65 7.73
N LEU A 124 -12.05 -29.11 6.55
CA LEU A 124 -12.71 -30.22 5.84
C LEU A 124 -12.62 -31.56 6.60
N ASN A 125 -11.51 -31.77 7.31
CA ASN A 125 -11.24 -33.02 8.02
C ASN A 125 -11.65 -32.99 9.51
N GLY A 126 -12.23 -31.89 10.00
CA GLY A 126 -12.55 -31.71 11.42
C GLY A 126 -11.31 -31.61 12.33
N GLY A 127 -10.20 -31.12 11.78
CA GLY A 127 -8.92 -30.94 12.46
C GLY A 127 -8.90 -29.76 13.44
N ALA A 128 -7.79 -29.66 14.17
CA ALA A 128 -7.64 -28.69 15.26
C ALA A 128 -7.66 -27.22 14.79
N ASP A 129 -7.26 -26.94 13.55
CA ASP A 129 -7.20 -25.58 12.99
C ASP A 129 -8.46 -25.14 12.23
N ALA A 130 -9.54 -25.93 12.29
CA ALA A 130 -10.81 -25.62 11.62
C ALA A 130 -11.36 -24.22 12.00
N GLU A 131 -11.19 -23.82 13.26
CA GLU A 131 -11.62 -22.50 13.74
C GLU A 131 -10.84 -21.36 13.06
N LYS A 132 -9.54 -21.54 12.80
CA LYS A 132 -8.70 -20.53 12.12
C LYS A 132 -9.24 -20.21 10.73
N PHE A 133 -9.71 -21.21 9.99
CA PHE A 133 -10.33 -21.01 8.68
C PHE A 133 -11.61 -20.15 8.78
N THR A 134 -12.51 -20.50 9.70
CA THR A 134 -13.76 -19.76 9.90
C THR A 134 -13.51 -18.31 10.32
N GLN A 135 -12.56 -18.10 11.22
CA GLN A 135 -12.15 -16.78 11.69
C GLN A 135 -11.46 -15.98 10.58
N ALA A 136 -10.58 -16.59 9.80
CA ALA A 136 -9.92 -15.94 8.66
C ALA A 136 -10.94 -15.46 7.62
N SER A 137 -11.94 -16.27 7.32
CA SER A 137 -13.05 -15.90 6.44
C SER A 137 -13.84 -14.70 6.96
N LEU A 138 -14.12 -14.66 8.27
CA LEU A 138 -14.80 -13.54 8.92
C LEU A 138 -13.96 -12.25 8.86
N LEU A 139 -12.70 -12.31 9.26
CA LEU A 139 -11.82 -11.14 9.26
C LEU A 139 -11.64 -10.60 7.84
N LEU A 140 -11.47 -11.46 6.84
CA LEU A 140 -11.40 -11.03 5.44
C LEU A 140 -12.66 -10.30 4.99
N LYS A 141 -13.84 -10.79 5.37
CA LYS A 141 -15.11 -10.13 5.05
C LYS A 141 -15.17 -8.70 5.61
N ILE A 142 -14.62 -8.47 6.80
CA ILE A 142 -14.56 -7.16 7.45
C ILE A 142 -13.49 -6.26 6.81
N THR A 143 -12.34 -6.81 6.44
CA THR A 143 -11.22 -6.03 5.91
C THR A 143 -11.33 -5.73 4.41
N PHE A 144 -12.06 -6.53 3.62
CA PHE A 144 -12.18 -6.32 2.17
C PHE A 144 -12.68 -4.94 1.73
N PRO A 145 -13.66 -4.29 2.38
CA PRO A 145 -14.06 -2.92 2.06
C PRO A 145 -12.90 -1.90 2.05
N TYR A 146 -11.80 -2.18 2.77
CA TYR A 146 -10.58 -1.39 2.70
C TYR A 146 -10.07 -1.23 1.25
N LEU A 147 -10.20 -2.25 0.41
CA LEU A 147 -9.82 -2.21 -1.00
C LEU A 147 -10.55 -1.09 -1.75
N TRP A 148 -11.84 -0.93 -1.47
CA TRP A 148 -12.64 0.11 -2.07
C TRP A 148 -12.14 1.49 -1.63
N PHE A 149 -11.98 1.72 -0.33
CA PHE A 149 -11.49 3.00 0.20
C PHE A 149 -10.11 3.36 -0.36
N ILE A 150 -9.16 2.42 -0.30
CA ILE A 150 -7.78 2.69 -0.68
C ILE A 150 -7.62 2.97 -2.18
N THR A 151 -8.47 2.38 -3.02
CA THR A 151 -8.46 2.66 -4.46
C THR A 151 -8.88 4.11 -4.75
N PHE A 152 -9.91 4.61 -4.06
CA PHE A 152 -10.31 6.02 -4.18
C PHE A 152 -9.31 7.00 -3.55
N VAL A 153 -8.65 6.59 -2.47
CA VAL A 153 -7.53 7.33 -1.84
C VAL A 153 -6.35 7.43 -2.79
N ALA A 154 -6.04 6.38 -3.56
CA ALA A 154 -4.99 6.43 -4.57
C ALA A 154 -5.38 7.25 -5.80
N LEU A 155 -6.62 7.13 -6.28
CA LEU A 155 -7.14 7.98 -7.35
C LEU A 155 -7.07 9.47 -6.97
N SER A 156 -7.64 9.82 -5.82
CA SER A 156 -7.68 11.20 -5.34
C SER A 156 -6.27 11.71 -5.02
N GLY A 157 -5.43 10.86 -4.42
CA GLY A 157 -4.03 11.19 -4.20
C GLY A 157 -3.26 11.43 -5.51
N ALA A 158 -3.46 10.62 -6.56
CA ALA A 158 -2.83 10.82 -7.85
C ALA A 158 -3.23 12.17 -8.47
N VAL A 159 -4.52 12.52 -8.37
CA VAL A 159 -5.03 13.83 -8.80
C VAL A 159 -4.44 14.99 -7.97
N LEU A 160 -4.32 14.82 -6.65
CA LEU A 160 -3.72 15.85 -5.79
C LEU A 160 -2.21 16.01 -6.04
N ASN A 161 -1.51 14.92 -6.37
CA ASN A 161 -0.08 14.94 -6.68
C ASN A 161 0.21 15.70 -7.98
N THR A 162 -0.62 15.59 -9.02
CA THR A 162 -0.41 16.34 -10.27
C THR A 162 -0.49 17.86 -10.09
N ILE A 163 -1.30 18.32 -9.14
CA ILE A 163 -1.39 19.76 -8.76
C ILE A 163 -0.45 20.16 -7.63
N GLY A 164 0.51 19.30 -7.27
CA GLY A 164 1.57 19.59 -6.31
C GLY A 164 1.19 19.49 -4.83
N LYS A 165 0.06 18.85 -4.49
CA LYS A 165 -0.40 18.61 -3.10
C LYS A 165 0.05 17.24 -2.58
N PHE A 166 1.36 16.97 -2.62
CA PHE A 166 1.96 15.66 -2.27
C PHE A 166 1.74 15.22 -0.82
N GLY A 167 1.61 16.18 0.11
CA GLY A 167 1.49 15.88 1.55
C GLY A 167 0.22 15.12 1.92
N VAL A 168 -0.87 15.27 1.16
CA VAL A 168 -2.16 14.62 1.48
C VAL A 168 -2.04 13.09 1.31
N MET A 169 -1.44 12.64 0.21
CA MET A 169 -1.18 11.22 -0.01
C MET A 169 -0.17 10.69 1.02
N ALA A 170 0.92 11.44 1.27
CA ALA A 170 1.97 11.01 2.20
C ALA A 170 1.47 10.86 3.65
N PHE A 171 0.49 11.66 4.08
CA PHE A 171 -0.11 11.55 5.41
C PHE A 171 -1.16 10.43 5.53
N SER A 172 -1.76 9.98 4.43
CA SER A 172 -2.86 9.02 4.47
C SER A 172 -2.53 7.72 5.25
N PRO A 173 -1.35 7.10 5.12
CA PRO A 173 -0.97 5.91 5.90
C PRO A 173 -0.95 6.12 7.42
N VAL A 174 -0.72 7.35 7.92
CA VAL A 174 -0.75 7.68 9.35
C VAL A 174 -2.14 7.40 9.93
N LEU A 175 -3.20 7.75 9.20
CA LEU A 175 -4.59 7.57 9.64
C LEU A 175 -4.95 6.09 9.83
N LEU A 176 -4.47 5.22 8.95
CA LEU A 176 -4.67 3.77 9.09
C LEU A 176 -3.97 3.24 10.34
N ASN A 177 -2.73 3.65 10.57
CA ASN A 177 -1.99 3.21 11.77
C ASN A 177 -2.68 3.69 13.05
N VAL A 178 -3.12 4.95 13.10
CA VAL A 178 -3.85 5.50 14.24
C VAL A 178 -5.17 4.75 14.47
N ALA A 179 -5.93 4.43 13.42
CA ALA A 179 -7.18 3.70 13.56
C ALA A 179 -6.97 2.28 14.11
N ILE A 180 -5.95 1.55 13.63
CA ILE A 180 -5.62 0.22 14.14
C ILE A 180 -5.16 0.30 15.59
N ILE A 181 -4.29 1.25 15.94
CA ILE A 181 -3.84 1.48 17.32
C ILE A 181 -5.03 1.79 18.23
N ALA A 182 -5.93 2.69 17.80
CA ALA A 182 -7.11 3.06 18.58
C ALA A 182 -8.02 1.85 18.82
N MET A 183 -8.26 1.02 17.80
CA MET A 183 -9.05 -0.20 17.97
C MET A 183 -8.33 -1.27 18.79
N ALA A 184 -7.00 -1.32 18.77
CA ALA A 184 -6.23 -2.21 19.62
C ALA A 184 -6.36 -1.85 21.11
N ILE A 185 -6.29 -0.56 21.43
CA ILE A 185 -6.29 -0.07 22.82
C ILE A 185 -7.71 0.05 23.36
N PHE A 186 -8.60 0.69 22.60
CA PHE A 186 -9.95 1.02 23.07
C PHE A 186 -11.00 0.07 22.54
N GLY A 187 -10.77 -0.59 21.42
CA GLY A 187 -11.74 -1.47 20.79
C GLY A 187 -11.71 -2.90 21.33
N ALA A 188 -10.57 -3.38 21.82
CA ALA A 188 -10.38 -4.78 22.20
C ALA A 188 -11.41 -5.27 23.22
N ASP A 189 -11.79 -4.45 24.21
CA ASP A 189 -12.74 -4.82 25.27
C ASP A 189 -14.21 -4.88 24.81
N TYR A 190 -14.53 -4.30 23.64
CA TYR A 190 -15.90 -4.26 23.11
C TYR A 190 -16.24 -5.43 22.19
N PHE A 191 -15.27 -6.29 21.87
CA PHE A 191 -15.45 -7.45 21.01
C PHE A 191 -15.09 -8.72 21.79
N GLU A 192 -15.79 -9.82 21.48
CA GLU A 192 -15.47 -11.13 22.06
C GLU A 192 -14.03 -11.58 21.76
N ARG A 193 -13.47 -11.11 20.64
CA ARG A 193 -12.10 -11.39 20.22
C ARG A 193 -11.38 -10.11 19.78
N PRO A 194 -10.17 -9.83 20.28
CA PRO A 194 -9.42 -8.62 19.91
C PRO A 194 -9.02 -8.55 18.42
N ASP A 195 -8.87 -9.70 17.74
CA ASP A 195 -8.56 -9.75 16.30
C ASP A 195 -9.69 -9.16 15.43
N ILE A 196 -10.95 -9.29 15.86
CA ILE A 196 -12.12 -8.67 15.21
C ILE A 196 -12.07 -7.15 15.38
N ALA A 197 -11.74 -6.65 16.58
CA ALA A 197 -11.59 -5.22 16.84
C ALA A 197 -10.53 -4.60 15.90
N LEU A 198 -9.40 -5.28 15.72
CA LEU A 198 -8.33 -4.83 14.83
C LEU A 198 -8.73 -4.87 13.35
N ALA A 199 -9.51 -5.87 12.91
CA ALA A 199 -10.06 -5.91 11.56
C ALA A 199 -10.98 -4.70 11.28
N TRP A 200 -11.80 -4.30 12.26
CA TRP A 200 -12.54 -3.04 12.21
C TRP A 200 -11.62 -1.82 12.19
N GLY A 201 -10.47 -1.87 12.86
CA GLY A 201 -9.43 -0.84 12.76
C GLY A 201 -8.92 -0.62 11.33
N ILE A 202 -8.77 -1.69 10.55
CA ILE A 202 -8.40 -1.61 9.12
C ILE A 202 -9.53 -0.95 8.32
N PHE A 203 -10.78 -1.38 8.54
CA PHE A 203 -11.96 -0.81 7.88
C PHE A 203 -12.09 0.69 8.16
N LEU A 204 -12.08 1.07 9.44
CA LEU A 204 -12.20 2.46 9.90
C LEU A 204 -11.01 3.30 9.43
N GLY A 205 -9.80 2.73 9.43
CA GLY A 205 -8.62 3.39 8.89
C GLY A 205 -8.77 3.72 7.41
N GLY A 206 -9.26 2.79 6.59
CA GLY A 206 -9.57 3.04 5.18
C GLY A 206 -10.64 4.13 5.01
N LEU A 207 -11.71 4.08 5.81
CA LEU A 207 -12.76 5.09 5.79
C LEU A 207 -12.20 6.49 6.15
N LEU A 208 -11.38 6.59 7.20
CA LEU A 208 -10.75 7.84 7.61
C LEU A 208 -9.82 8.38 6.51
N GLN A 209 -9.04 7.52 5.86
CA GLN A 209 -8.21 7.91 4.73
C GLN A 209 -9.05 8.49 3.58
N PHE A 210 -10.13 7.82 3.23
CA PHE A 210 -11.04 8.25 2.17
C PHE A 210 -11.66 9.61 2.51
N LEU A 211 -12.26 9.74 3.70
CA LEU A 211 -12.89 10.97 4.15
C LEU A 211 -11.90 12.13 4.28
N PHE A 212 -10.67 11.87 4.74
CA PHE A 212 -9.63 12.87 4.89
C PHE A 212 -9.27 13.55 3.56
N GLN A 213 -9.33 12.84 2.43
CA GLN A 213 -8.96 13.41 1.13
C GLN A 213 -10.08 14.26 0.49
N ILE A 214 -11.35 14.02 0.84
CA ILE A 214 -12.51 14.72 0.25
C ILE A 214 -12.41 16.26 0.37
N PRO A 215 -12.09 16.85 1.55
CA PRO A 215 -11.94 18.29 1.69
C PRO A 215 -10.85 18.87 0.77
N PHE A 216 -9.75 18.15 0.55
CA PHE A 216 -8.66 18.62 -0.32
C PHE A 216 -9.05 18.58 -1.79
N MET A 217 -9.79 17.55 -2.21
CA MET A 217 -10.40 17.45 -3.54
C MET A 217 -11.42 18.57 -3.77
N LYS A 218 -12.27 18.86 -2.77
CA LYS A 218 -13.25 19.96 -2.83
C LYS A 218 -12.56 21.32 -2.97
N LYS A 219 -11.54 21.59 -2.15
CA LYS A 219 -10.73 22.83 -2.21
C LYS A 219 -9.93 22.95 -3.52
N ALA A 220 -9.55 21.85 -4.15
CA ALA A 220 -8.92 21.84 -5.46
C ALA A 220 -9.94 22.03 -6.61
N GLY A 221 -11.24 22.00 -6.30
CA GLY A 221 -12.29 21.99 -7.31
C GLY A 221 -12.27 20.73 -8.16
N LEU A 222 -11.68 19.61 -7.71
CA LEU A 222 -11.61 18.34 -8.46
C LEU A 222 -12.48 17.26 -7.83
N LEU A 223 -13.31 17.63 -6.86
CA LEU A 223 -14.36 16.75 -6.35
C LEU A 223 -15.47 16.64 -7.41
N VAL A 224 -15.60 15.46 -7.98
CA VAL A 224 -16.49 15.19 -9.10
C VAL A 224 -17.50 14.10 -8.75
N LYS A 225 -18.65 14.12 -9.41
CA LYS A 225 -19.62 13.03 -9.31
C LYS A 225 -19.15 11.90 -10.22
N PRO A 226 -18.96 10.67 -9.71
CA PRO A 226 -18.55 9.53 -10.54
C PRO A 226 -19.53 9.30 -11.69
N GLN A 227 -18.99 9.08 -12.89
CA GLN A 227 -19.77 8.83 -14.10
C GLN A 227 -19.25 7.55 -14.77
N TRP A 228 -20.17 6.64 -15.11
CA TRP A 228 -19.81 5.43 -15.84
C TRP A 228 -19.54 5.77 -17.31
N ALA A 229 -18.35 5.43 -17.81
CA ALA A 229 -17.93 5.76 -19.17
C ALA A 229 -16.93 4.73 -19.72
N TRP A 230 -17.32 3.46 -19.74
CA TRP A 230 -16.44 2.34 -20.14
C TRP A 230 -15.86 2.45 -21.55
N ASN A 231 -16.56 3.14 -22.44
CA ASN A 231 -16.17 3.28 -23.85
C ASN A 231 -15.43 4.58 -24.16
N ASP A 232 -15.25 5.46 -23.17
CA ASP A 232 -14.51 6.70 -23.30
C ASP A 232 -13.03 6.44 -23.61
N GLU A 233 -12.42 7.30 -24.43
CA GLU A 233 -11.04 7.16 -24.89
C GLU A 233 -10.04 7.20 -23.72
N GLY A 234 -10.25 8.11 -22.76
CA GLY A 234 -9.38 8.22 -21.58
C GLY A 234 -9.47 6.97 -20.70
N VAL A 235 -10.68 6.46 -20.46
CA VAL A 235 -10.89 5.23 -19.67
C VAL A 235 -10.31 4.01 -20.38
N LYS A 236 -10.46 3.91 -21.70
CA LYS A 236 -9.85 2.87 -22.54
C LYS A 236 -8.33 2.91 -22.46
N LYS A 237 -7.72 4.09 -22.53
CA LYS A 237 -6.27 4.25 -22.43
C LYS A 237 -5.76 3.81 -21.07
N VAL A 238 -6.41 4.24 -19.98
CA VAL A 238 -6.05 3.82 -18.62
C VAL A 238 -6.12 2.30 -18.46
N ARG A 239 -7.21 1.63 -18.86
CA ARG A 239 -7.33 0.17 -18.70
C ARG A 239 -6.31 -0.62 -19.54
N THR A 240 -6.02 -0.16 -20.76
CA THR A 240 -5.03 -0.81 -21.65
C THR A 240 -3.62 -0.71 -21.06
N LEU A 241 -3.28 0.40 -20.41
CA LEU A 241 -2.02 0.55 -19.69
C LEU A 241 -2.01 -0.22 -18.35
N MET A 242 -3.18 -0.35 -17.71
CA MET A 242 -3.30 -0.99 -16.41
C MET A 242 -3.09 -2.52 -16.49
N LEU A 243 -3.57 -3.18 -17.55
CA LEU A 243 -3.42 -4.63 -17.76
C LEU A 243 -1.95 -5.12 -17.71
N PRO A 244 -1.01 -4.60 -18.53
CA PRO A 244 0.38 -5.02 -18.47
C PRO A 244 1.07 -4.56 -17.18
N ALA A 245 0.67 -3.41 -16.62
CA ALA A 245 1.21 -2.93 -15.34
C ALA A 245 0.81 -3.84 -14.18
N LEU A 246 -0.43 -4.34 -14.16
CA LEU A 246 -0.92 -5.33 -13.19
C LEU A 246 -0.11 -6.62 -13.28
N PHE A 247 0.15 -7.11 -14.50
CA PHE A 247 0.96 -8.31 -14.68
C PHE A 247 2.37 -8.13 -14.10
N GLY A 248 3.04 -7.02 -14.43
CA GLY A 248 4.38 -6.73 -13.92
C GLY A 248 4.44 -6.58 -12.39
N VAL A 249 3.43 -5.95 -11.77
CA VAL A 249 3.39 -5.81 -10.31
C VAL A 249 3.03 -7.14 -9.63
N SER A 250 2.15 -7.94 -10.23
CA SER A 250 1.71 -9.24 -9.69
C SER A 250 2.88 -10.19 -9.47
N VAL A 251 3.84 -10.25 -10.39
CA VAL A 251 5.02 -11.14 -10.30
C VAL A 251 5.75 -10.95 -8.96
N THR A 252 5.97 -9.69 -8.55
CA THR A 252 6.65 -9.39 -7.27
C THR A 252 5.80 -9.71 -6.04
N GLN A 253 4.48 -9.69 -6.17
CA GLN A 253 3.57 -9.85 -5.04
C GLN A 253 3.15 -11.31 -4.82
N ILE A 254 3.20 -12.16 -5.86
CA ILE A 254 2.88 -13.59 -5.79
C ILE A 254 3.79 -14.32 -4.78
N ASN A 255 5.06 -13.93 -4.69
CA ASN A 255 6.00 -14.54 -3.74
C ASN A 255 5.50 -14.46 -2.28
N LEU A 256 4.96 -13.30 -1.88
CA LEU A 256 4.45 -13.10 -0.53
C LEU A 256 3.20 -13.93 -0.23
N LEU A 257 2.35 -14.19 -1.24
CA LEU A 257 1.18 -15.04 -1.11
C LEU A 257 1.56 -16.52 -1.04
N LEU A 258 2.59 -16.95 -1.77
CA LEU A 258 3.12 -18.32 -1.68
C LEU A 258 3.69 -18.60 -0.28
N ASN A 259 4.45 -17.65 0.28
CA ASN A 259 4.95 -17.78 1.66
C ASN A 259 3.80 -17.95 2.66
N GLN A 260 2.68 -17.25 2.42
CA GLN A 260 1.48 -17.35 3.26
C GLN A 260 0.82 -18.74 3.18
N VAL A 261 0.69 -19.28 1.96
CA VAL A 261 0.13 -20.62 1.73
C VAL A 261 0.98 -21.67 2.43
N ILE A 262 2.31 -21.63 2.25
CA ILE A 262 3.24 -22.57 2.87
C ILE A 262 3.16 -22.47 4.40
N ALA A 263 3.18 -21.24 4.95
CA ALA A 263 3.10 -21.02 6.39
C ALA A 263 1.79 -21.51 7.01
N SER A 264 0.70 -21.61 6.23
CA SER A 264 -0.58 -22.15 6.73
C SER A 264 -0.56 -23.65 7.02
N PHE A 265 0.41 -24.40 6.48
CA PHE A 265 0.61 -25.83 6.77
C PHE A 265 1.54 -26.08 7.96
N LEU A 266 2.13 -25.01 8.53
CA LEU A 266 3.08 -25.11 9.64
C LEU A 266 2.38 -24.90 10.99
N VAL A 267 3.13 -25.11 12.07
CA VAL A 267 2.64 -24.93 13.44
C VAL A 267 2.13 -23.51 13.69
N THR A 268 1.13 -23.38 14.57
CA THR A 268 0.61 -22.08 15.03
C THR A 268 1.75 -21.15 15.47
N GLY A 269 1.69 -19.90 15.06
CA GLY A 269 2.70 -18.88 15.27
C GLY A 269 3.62 -18.68 14.06
N SER A 270 3.68 -19.62 13.11
CA SER A 270 4.60 -19.53 11.96
C SER A 270 4.38 -18.28 11.10
N ILE A 271 3.12 -17.89 10.86
CA ILE A 271 2.80 -16.68 10.09
C ILE A 271 3.22 -15.44 10.88
N THR A 272 2.97 -15.45 12.19
CA THR A 272 3.34 -14.36 13.09
C THR A 272 4.86 -14.18 13.18
N TRP A 273 5.62 -15.26 13.34
CA TRP A 273 7.09 -15.23 13.39
C TRP A 273 7.70 -14.74 12.07
N LEU A 274 7.16 -15.20 10.93
CA LEU A 274 7.59 -14.73 9.61
C LEU A 274 7.30 -13.23 9.45
N TYR A 275 6.10 -12.79 9.82
CA TYR A 275 5.70 -11.38 9.71
C TYR A 275 6.58 -10.46 10.56
N TYR A 276 6.84 -10.82 11.83
CA TYR A 276 7.67 -9.98 12.69
C TYR A 276 9.15 -10.03 12.30
N SER A 277 9.65 -11.17 11.80
CA SER A 277 11.00 -11.26 11.21
C SER A 277 11.13 -10.35 9.99
N ASP A 278 10.16 -10.38 9.06
CA ASP A 278 10.13 -9.48 7.89
C ASP A 278 10.17 -8.02 8.33
N ARG A 279 9.44 -7.65 9.39
CA ARG A 279 9.40 -6.27 9.91
C ARG A 279 10.72 -5.82 10.50
N LEU A 280 11.39 -6.69 11.25
CA LEU A 280 12.72 -6.42 11.79
C LEU A 280 13.75 -6.21 10.67
N ILE A 281 13.65 -6.96 9.57
CA ILE A 281 14.52 -6.80 8.39
C ILE A 281 14.17 -5.51 7.62
N GLU A 282 12.88 -5.20 7.44
CA GLU A 282 12.43 -4.03 6.69
C GLU A 282 12.79 -2.70 7.38
N PHE A 283 12.93 -2.68 8.71
CA PHE A 283 13.17 -1.46 9.47
C PHE A 283 14.55 -0.82 9.17
N PRO A 284 15.69 -1.52 9.34
CA PRO A 284 17.01 -1.01 8.95
C PRO A 284 17.09 -0.70 7.46
N LEU A 285 16.67 -1.63 6.60
CA LEU A 285 16.63 -1.42 5.15
C LEU A 285 15.86 -0.15 4.79
N GLY A 286 14.77 0.10 5.50
CA GLY A 286 13.95 1.28 5.36
C GLY A 286 14.64 2.59 5.72
N ILE A 287 15.33 2.65 6.85
CA ILE A 287 16.00 3.88 7.33
C ILE A 287 17.23 4.16 6.46
N PHE A 288 18.12 3.19 6.36
CA PHE A 288 19.41 3.37 5.72
C PHE A 288 19.30 3.31 4.20
N GLY A 289 18.46 2.42 3.65
CA GLY A 289 18.24 2.35 2.20
C GLY A 289 17.60 3.62 1.63
N ILE A 290 16.66 4.24 2.37
CA ILE A 290 16.12 5.55 1.98
C ILE A 290 17.20 6.62 2.12
N ALA A 291 17.93 6.66 3.23
CA ALA A 291 19.00 7.64 3.44
C ALA A 291 20.04 7.60 2.30
N ILE A 292 20.56 6.42 1.97
CA ILE A 292 21.50 6.20 0.87
C ILE A 292 20.86 6.62 -0.46
N SER A 293 19.65 6.14 -0.78
CA SER A 293 18.97 6.48 -2.05
C SER A 293 18.74 7.98 -2.21
N THR A 294 18.38 8.69 -1.14
CA THR A 294 18.15 10.14 -1.17
C THR A 294 19.40 10.97 -1.38
N VAL A 295 20.59 10.43 -1.05
CA VAL A 295 21.88 11.11 -1.24
C VAL A 295 22.53 10.68 -2.55
N VAL A 296 22.59 9.37 -2.79
CA VAL A 296 23.30 8.77 -3.93
C VAL A 296 22.58 9.07 -5.25
N LEU A 297 21.26 8.85 -5.35
CA LEU A 297 20.55 9.00 -6.64
C LEU A 297 20.57 10.44 -7.19
N PRO A 298 20.34 11.50 -6.39
CA PRO A 298 20.46 12.87 -6.89
C PRO A 298 21.90 13.23 -7.25
N THR A 299 22.89 12.71 -6.51
CA THR A 299 24.32 12.94 -6.77
C THR A 299 24.75 12.28 -8.08
N LEU A 300 24.40 11.02 -8.29
CA LEU A 300 24.62 10.30 -9.56
C LEU A 300 23.91 11.00 -10.73
N SER A 301 22.66 11.43 -10.53
CA SER A 301 21.91 12.19 -11.56
C SER A 301 22.57 13.52 -11.91
N LYS A 302 23.20 14.18 -10.92
CA LYS A 302 23.94 15.42 -11.12
C LYS A 302 25.24 15.17 -11.89
N ILE A 303 26.03 14.17 -11.48
CA ILE A 303 27.27 13.76 -12.17
C ILE A 303 26.97 13.38 -13.63
N ALA A 304 25.92 12.59 -13.86
CA ALA A 304 25.52 12.15 -15.20
C ALA A 304 25.12 13.30 -16.14
N LYS A 305 24.56 14.39 -15.61
CA LYS A 305 24.14 15.57 -16.40
C LYS A 305 25.17 16.69 -16.45
N GLN A 306 26.28 16.57 -15.72
CA GLN A 306 27.28 17.62 -15.59
C GLN A 306 28.19 17.68 -16.82
N LYS A 307 27.86 18.58 -17.75
CA LYS A 307 28.58 18.77 -19.03
C LYS A 307 30.04 19.22 -18.87
N ALA A 308 30.41 19.78 -17.72
CA ALA A 308 31.77 20.26 -17.44
C ALA A 308 32.76 19.13 -17.09
N LEU A 309 32.29 17.90 -16.88
CA LEU A 309 33.14 16.75 -16.59
C LEU A 309 33.51 16.03 -17.89
N ASN A 310 34.82 15.87 -18.12
CA ASN A 310 35.34 14.95 -19.13
C ASN A 310 34.90 13.52 -18.82
N GLU A 311 34.78 12.65 -19.84
CA GLU A 311 34.18 11.32 -19.72
C GLU A 311 34.83 10.45 -18.62
N THR A 312 36.16 10.49 -18.51
CA THR A 312 36.95 9.78 -17.49
C THR A 312 36.68 10.30 -16.07
N ALA A 313 36.61 11.62 -15.89
CA ALA A 313 36.32 12.22 -14.59
C ALA A 313 34.87 11.94 -14.15
N ARG A 314 33.94 11.89 -15.11
CA ARG A 314 32.55 11.52 -14.87
C ARG A 314 32.44 10.06 -14.42
N GLN A 315 33.12 9.14 -15.10
CA GLN A 315 33.14 7.73 -14.73
C GLN A 315 33.76 7.51 -13.34
N ALA A 316 34.90 8.15 -13.04
CA ALA A 316 35.55 8.03 -11.74
C ALA A 316 34.64 8.52 -10.60
N GLN A 317 34.05 9.72 -10.72
CA GLN A 317 33.14 10.24 -9.70
C GLN A 317 31.86 9.40 -9.56
N PHE A 318 31.36 8.84 -10.67
CA PHE A 318 30.22 7.94 -10.65
C PHE A 318 30.54 6.64 -9.91
N GLN A 319 31.71 6.03 -10.20
CA GLN A 319 32.20 4.84 -9.50
C GLN A 319 32.40 5.11 -8.01
N THR A 320 33.10 6.16 -7.61
CA THR A 320 33.30 6.48 -6.19
C THR A 320 31.97 6.70 -5.45
N THR A 321 30.99 7.33 -6.09
CA THR A 321 29.66 7.56 -5.49
C THR A 321 28.86 6.25 -5.38
N MET A 322 28.98 5.37 -6.36
CA MET A 322 28.42 4.01 -6.34
C MET A 322 29.07 3.14 -5.26
N ASP A 323 30.40 3.15 -5.17
CA ASP A 323 31.20 2.38 -4.22
C ASP A 323 30.82 2.78 -2.80
N TRP A 324 30.79 4.08 -2.49
CA TRP A 324 30.31 4.60 -1.21
C TRP A 324 28.89 4.10 -0.89
N GLY A 325 27.96 4.19 -1.85
CA GLY A 325 26.60 3.69 -1.66
C GLY A 325 26.54 2.18 -1.39
N SER A 326 27.39 1.40 -2.06
CA SER A 326 27.49 -0.05 -1.88
C SER A 326 28.14 -0.44 -0.55
N GLU A 327 29.17 0.26 -0.10
CA GLU A 327 29.83 0.03 1.20
C GLU A 327 28.85 0.25 2.36
N TRP A 328 28.06 1.34 2.29
CA TRP A 328 27.01 1.59 3.28
C TRP A 328 25.90 0.55 3.24
N TYR A 329 25.57 0.04 2.05
CA TYR A 329 24.64 -1.08 1.90
C TYR A 329 25.19 -2.38 2.49
N TYR A 330 26.48 -2.68 2.30
CA TYR A 330 27.12 -3.87 2.88
C TYR A 330 27.22 -3.78 4.42
N CYS A 331 27.58 -2.62 4.97
CA CYS A 331 27.55 -2.40 6.43
C CYS A 331 26.15 -2.66 7.01
N LEU A 332 25.11 -2.28 6.27
CA LEU A 332 23.70 -2.49 6.59
C LEU A 332 23.33 -3.98 6.66
N VAL A 333 23.77 -4.76 5.66
CA VAL A 333 23.49 -6.19 5.54
C VAL A 333 24.20 -6.99 6.64
N PHE A 334 25.41 -6.59 7.04
CA PHE A 334 26.16 -7.25 8.11
C PHE A 334 25.73 -6.87 9.54
N LEU A 335 24.91 -5.83 9.70
CA LEU A 335 24.31 -5.45 10.98
C LEU A 335 22.98 -6.16 11.26
N GLN A 336 22.48 -6.98 10.32
CA GLN A 336 21.28 -7.83 10.45
C GLN A 336 21.66 -9.27 10.78
#